data_AF-A0A2D2CXW4-F1
#
_entry.id   AF-A0A2D2CXW4-F1
#
_cell.length_a   1.000
_cell.length_b   1.000
_cell.length_c   1.000
_cell.angle_alpha   90.00
_cell.angle_beta   90.00
_cell.angle_gamma   90.00
#
_symmetry.space_group_name_H-M   'P 1'
#
loop_
_entity.id
_entity.type
_entity.pdbx_description
1 polymer ?
#
loop_
_entity_poly.entity_id
_entity_poly.type
_entity_poly.pdbx_seq_one_letter_code
_entity_poly.pdbx_strand_id
1 'polypeptide(L)'
;MSRAQSAFLARKDVPGRSELQKAVDGLGFKVVIDDTYVPMKTSGYLPCTFDGEDSGFTIKFLEVDPNAERPEDLKAALGDRDVEITFRWSGDAREVVSAMAVGAALATSFGAVVYDTGDKTLVSSDELLAKARKAASAL
;
A
#
# COMPACT_ATOMS: atom_id res chain seq x y z
N MET A 1 -0.30 16.05 -9.17
CA MET A 1 -0.83 14.88 -9.88
C MET A 1 -1.03 13.76 -8.87
N SER A 2 -2.18 13.07 -8.91
CA SER A 2 -2.42 11.91 -8.05
C SER A 2 -1.51 10.75 -8.46
N ARG A 3 -0.79 10.17 -7.51
CA ARG A 3 0.02 8.96 -7.72
C ARG A 3 -0.78 7.73 -7.30
N ALA A 4 -0.45 6.58 -7.87
CA ALA A 4 -1.19 5.35 -7.64
C ALA A 4 -0.29 4.11 -7.66
N GLN A 5 -0.53 3.18 -6.74
CA GLN A 5 0.13 1.89 -6.65
C GLN A 5 -0.90 0.78 -6.43
N SER A 6 -0.56 -0.44 -6.85
CA SER A 6 -1.34 -1.63 -6.60
C SER A 6 -0.49 -2.65 -5.84
N ALA A 7 -0.98 -3.14 -4.71
CA ALA A 7 -0.40 -4.28 -4.02
C ALA A 7 -1.28 -5.52 -4.26
N PHE A 8 -0.65 -6.60 -4.68
CA PHE A 8 -1.31 -7.87 -4.95
C PHE A 8 -0.99 -8.87 -3.86
N LEU A 9 -1.99 -9.59 -3.37
CA LEU A 9 -1.86 -10.61 -2.32
C LEU A 9 -2.96 -11.64 -2.44
N ALA A 10 -2.79 -12.79 -1.78
CA ALA A 10 -3.86 -13.75 -1.64
C ALA A 10 -4.89 -13.24 -0.62
N ARG A 11 -6.17 -13.50 -0.86
CA ARG A 11 -7.28 -13.06 0.00
C ARG A 11 -7.11 -13.45 1.46
N LYS A 12 -6.56 -14.64 1.71
CA LYS A 12 -6.29 -15.15 3.07
C LYS A 12 -5.20 -14.38 3.82
N ASP A 13 -4.34 -13.69 3.08
CA ASP A 13 -3.18 -12.96 3.60
C ASP A 13 -3.47 -11.44 3.68
N VAL A 14 -4.70 -11.01 3.35
CA VAL A 14 -5.13 -9.61 3.50
C VAL A 14 -5.23 -9.28 4.99
N PRO A 15 -4.36 -8.41 5.53
CA PRO A 15 -4.27 -8.20 6.96
C PRO A 15 -5.47 -7.43 7.50
N GLY A 16 -5.90 -7.76 8.71
CA GLY A 16 -6.77 -6.88 9.49
C GLY A 16 -6.06 -5.58 9.90
N ARG A 17 -6.83 -4.57 10.34
CA ARG A 17 -6.27 -3.29 10.81
C ARG A 17 -5.15 -3.48 11.83
N SER A 18 -5.37 -4.34 12.83
CA SER A 18 -4.40 -4.55 13.92
C SER A 18 -3.10 -5.18 13.43
N GLU A 19 -3.17 -6.10 12.47
CA GLU A 19 -2.00 -6.76 11.89
C GLU A 19 -1.24 -5.80 10.98
N LEU A 20 -1.97 -5.05 10.16
CA LEU A 20 -1.38 -4.03 9.30
C LEU A 20 -0.71 -2.92 10.11
N GLN A 21 -1.36 -2.45 11.19
CA GLN A 21 -0.79 -1.47 12.11
C GLN A 21 0.51 -1.99 12.73
N LYS A 22 0.52 -3.22 13.25
CA LYS A 22 1.75 -3.84 13.81
C LYS A 22 2.87 -3.94 12.77
N ALA A 23 2.55 -4.27 11.53
CA ALA A 23 3.54 -4.33 10.46
C ALA A 23 4.12 -2.95 10.15
N VAL A 24 3.26 -1.93 10.05
CA VAL A 24 3.68 -0.53 9.85
C VAL A 24 4.54 -0.01 11.01
N ASP A 25 4.13 -0.26 12.25
CA ASP A 25 4.88 0.09 13.46
C ASP A 25 6.26 -0.59 13.47
N GLY A 26 6.31 -1.87 13.05
CA GLY A 26 7.54 -2.66 12.94
C GLY A 26 8.54 -2.12 11.91
N LEU A 27 8.09 -1.31 10.95
CA LEU A 27 8.94 -0.62 9.98
C LEU A 27 9.53 0.70 10.53
N GLY A 28 9.08 1.13 11.72
CA GLY A 28 9.54 2.35 12.39
C GLY A 28 8.85 3.63 11.94
N PHE A 29 7.70 3.53 11.25
CA PHE A 29 6.88 4.68 10.90
C PHE A 29 5.79 4.89 11.95
N LYS A 30 5.62 6.14 12.39
CA LYS A 30 4.53 6.53 13.29
C LYS A 30 3.23 6.81 12.51
N VAL A 31 2.84 5.88 11.65
CA VAL A 31 1.60 5.98 10.86
C VAL A 31 0.51 5.23 11.61
N VAL A 32 -0.58 5.90 11.98
CA VAL A 32 -1.74 5.27 12.63
C VAL A 32 -2.88 5.17 11.65
N ILE A 33 -3.30 3.95 11.33
CA ILE A 33 -4.41 3.67 10.41
C ILE A 33 -5.73 3.83 11.16
N ASP A 34 -6.69 4.52 10.57
CA ASP A 34 -8.00 4.77 11.16
C ASP A 34 -8.84 3.49 11.37
N ASP A 35 -9.79 3.54 12.30
CA ASP A 35 -10.62 2.39 12.69
C ASP A 35 -11.63 1.96 11.64
N THR A 36 -11.87 2.81 10.65
CA THR A 36 -12.69 2.51 9.47
C THR A 36 -12.03 1.53 8.49
N TYR A 37 -10.75 1.17 8.69
CA TYR A 37 -10.12 0.12 7.89
C TYR A 37 -10.72 -1.26 8.18
N VAL A 38 -11.38 -1.81 7.19
CA VAL A 38 -11.92 -3.16 7.16
C VAL A 38 -11.50 -3.82 5.84
N PRO A 39 -10.74 -4.92 5.89
CA PRO A 39 -10.32 -5.66 4.70
C PRO A 39 -11.49 -5.95 3.76
N MET A 40 -11.29 -5.74 2.46
CA MET A 40 -12.27 -5.99 1.40
C MET A 40 -13.57 -5.16 1.45
N LYS A 41 -13.80 -4.36 2.50
CA LYS A 41 -14.99 -3.50 2.62
C LYS A 41 -14.67 -2.01 2.47
N THR A 42 -13.49 -1.58 2.92
CA THR A 42 -13.10 -0.17 2.82
C THR A 42 -12.83 0.18 1.35
N SER A 43 -13.50 1.22 0.86
CA SER A 43 -13.25 1.78 -0.45
C SER A 43 -13.41 3.29 -0.40
N GLY A 44 -12.41 4.01 -0.92
CA GLY A 44 -12.38 5.46 -0.87
C GLY A 44 -11.25 5.98 0.01
N TYR A 45 -11.41 7.20 0.51
CA TYR A 45 -10.41 7.84 1.36
C TYR A 45 -10.33 7.14 2.71
N LEU A 46 -9.14 6.68 3.09
CA LEU A 46 -8.81 6.14 4.39
C LEU A 46 -7.99 7.19 5.15
N PRO A 47 -8.57 7.82 6.18
CA PRO A 47 -7.82 8.71 7.07
C PRO A 47 -6.73 7.92 7.80
N CYS A 48 -5.63 8.60 8.10
CA CYS A 48 -4.58 8.09 8.98
C CYS A 48 -3.83 9.26 9.59
N THR A 49 -2.99 9.02 10.59
CA THR A 49 -2.09 10.07 11.09
C THR A 49 -0.65 9.68 10.88
N PHE A 50 0.22 10.65 10.60
CA PHE A 50 1.66 10.47 10.58
C PHE A 50 2.29 11.38 11.62
N ASP A 51 2.97 10.80 12.61
CA ASP A 51 3.53 11.52 13.77
C ASP A 51 2.49 12.39 14.51
N GLY A 52 1.23 11.95 14.51
CA GLY A 52 0.12 12.67 15.12
C GLY A 52 -0.53 13.75 14.25
N GLU A 53 0.03 14.04 13.07
CA GLU A 53 -0.57 14.95 12.10
C GLU A 53 -1.54 14.25 11.15
N ASP A 54 -2.57 14.97 10.70
CA ASP A 54 -3.58 14.45 9.79
C ASP A 54 -2.98 14.07 8.42
N SER A 55 -3.39 12.91 7.92
CA SER A 55 -2.96 12.36 6.65
C SER A 55 -4.02 11.39 6.10
N GLY A 56 -3.79 10.87 4.91
CA GLY A 56 -4.66 9.85 4.36
C GLY A 56 -4.30 9.48 2.95
N PHE A 57 -4.88 8.37 2.51
CA PHE A 57 -4.75 7.92 1.14
C PHE A 57 -6.04 7.22 0.74
N THR A 58 -6.34 7.22 -0.55
CA THR A 58 -7.45 6.44 -1.07
C THR A 58 -7.05 4.99 -1.19
N ILE A 59 -7.84 4.09 -0.64
CA ILE A 59 -7.68 2.64 -0.78
C ILE A 59 -8.88 2.03 -1.50
N LYS A 60 -8.65 1.02 -2.32
CA LYS A 60 -9.72 0.20 -2.90
C LYS A 60 -9.24 -1.22 -3.11
N PHE A 61 -10.04 -2.18 -2.63
CA PHE A 61 -9.84 -3.61 -2.86
C PHE A 61 -10.59 -4.03 -4.13
N LEU A 62 -9.94 -4.83 -4.95
CA LEU A 62 -10.43 -5.39 -6.18
C LEU A 62 -10.04 -6.87 -6.22
N GLU A 63 -10.85 -7.68 -6.89
CA GLU A 63 -10.45 -9.03 -7.26
C GLU A 63 -9.54 -8.94 -8.49
N VAL A 64 -8.47 -9.73 -8.50
CA VAL A 64 -7.57 -9.82 -9.65
C VAL A 64 -8.31 -10.50 -10.79
N ASP A 65 -8.60 -9.73 -11.84
CA ASP A 65 -9.16 -10.29 -13.07
C ASP A 65 -8.05 -10.99 -13.87
N PRO A 66 -8.13 -12.32 -14.09
CA PRO A 66 -7.15 -13.07 -14.87
C PRO A 66 -7.11 -12.64 -16.34
N ASN A 67 -8.16 -11.99 -16.85
CA ASN A 67 -8.24 -11.50 -18.22
C ASN A 67 -7.74 -10.06 -18.38
N ALA A 68 -7.42 -9.37 -17.28
CA ALA A 68 -6.93 -8.00 -17.36
C ALA A 68 -5.57 -7.94 -18.07
N GLU A 69 -5.42 -6.96 -18.96
CA GLU A 69 -4.15 -6.70 -19.61
C GLU A 69 -3.16 -6.14 -18.58
N ARG A 70 -2.11 -6.91 -18.30
CA ARG A 70 -1.06 -6.62 -17.33
C ARG A 70 0.31 -6.89 -17.97
N PRO A 71 1.36 -6.14 -17.60
CA PRO A 71 2.72 -6.45 -18.04
C PRO A 71 3.12 -7.88 -17.68
N GLU A 72 3.97 -8.49 -18.51
CA GLU A 72 4.41 -9.88 -18.33
C GLU A 72 5.12 -10.08 -16.98
N ASP A 73 5.97 -9.13 -16.56
CA ASP A 73 6.66 -9.18 -15.28
C ASP A 73 5.69 -9.22 -14.09
N LEU A 74 4.61 -8.42 -14.16
CA LEU A 74 3.56 -8.44 -13.15
C LEU A 74 2.80 -9.77 -13.18
N LYS A 75 2.42 -10.26 -14.36
CA LYS A 75 1.73 -11.56 -14.50
C LYS A 75 2.57 -12.71 -13.92
N ALA A 76 3.86 -12.73 -14.19
CA ALA A 76 4.79 -13.72 -13.64
C ALA A 76 4.91 -13.63 -12.11
N ALA A 77 4.84 -12.42 -11.54
CA ALA A 77 4.94 -12.20 -10.11
C ALA A 77 3.66 -12.49 -9.32
N LEU A 78 2.46 -12.38 -9.94
CA LEU A 78 1.18 -12.54 -9.25
C LEU A 78 1.03 -13.93 -8.60
N GLY A 79 1.33 -15.02 -9.30
CA GLY A 79 1.10 -16.37 -8.79
C GLY A 79 -0.36 -16.56 -8.36
N ASP A 80 -0.58 -17.04 -7.12
CA ASP A 80 -1.91 -17.31 -6.55
C ASP A 80 -2.61 -16.09 -5.91
N ARG A 81 -2.10 -14.87 -6.17
CA ARG A 81 -2.62 -13.63 -5.56
C ARG A 81 -3.88 -13.17 -6.28
N ASP A 82 -5.02 -13.30 -5.61
CA ASP A 82 -6.36 -13.02 -6.14
C ASP A 82 -6.95 -11.66 -5.70
N VAL A 83 -6.26 -10.91 -4.86
CA VAL A 83 -6.69 -9.58 -4.38
C VAL A 83 -5.70 -8.51 -4.82
N GLU A 84 -6.24 -7.43 -5.37
CA GLU A 84 -5.54 -6.19 -5.70
C GLU A 84 -5.99 -5.07 -4.74
N ILE A 85 -5.05 -4.50 -4.00
CA ILE A 85 -5.27 -3.32 -3.18
C ILE A 85 -4.64 -2.13 -3.89
N THR A 86 -5.48 -1.24 -4.40
CA THR A 86 -5.03 0.00 -5.02
C THR A 86 -4.96 1.11 -3.99
N PHE A 87 -3.88 1.87 -4.01
CA PHE A 87 -3.65 3.03 -3.17
C PHE A 87 -3.45 4.25 -4.06
N ARG A 88 -4.06 5.37 -3.71
CA ARG A 88 -3.83 6.66 -4.36
C ARG A 88 -3.61 7.74 -3.34
N TRP A 89 -2.63 8.60 -3.60
CA TRP A 89 -2.30 9.72 -2.73
C TRP A 89 -1.99 10.96 -3.57
N SER A 90 -2.00 12.12 -2.91
CA SER A 90 -1.66 13.39 -3.53
C SER A 90 -0.14 13.62 -3.50
N GLY A 91 0.27 14.89 -3.58
CA GLY A 91 1.67 15.28 -3.46
C GLY A 91 2.12 15.56 -2.03
N ASP A 92 1.22 15.55 -1.04
CA ASP A 92 1.58 15.83 0.37
C ASP A 92 2.52 14.75 0.90
N ALA A 93 3.63 15.17 1.51
CA ALA A 93 4.67 14.25 1.95
C ALA A 93 4.18 13.28 3.03
N ARG A 94 3.23 13.66 3.90
CA ARG A 94 2.65 12.77 4.92
C ARG A 94 1.81 11.68 4.27
N GLU A 95 1.05 12.02 3.24
CA GLU A 95 0.28 11.04 2.48
C GLU A 95 1.20 10.07 1.72
N VAL A 96 2.32 10.58 1.17
CA VAL A 96 3.36 9.75 0.56
C VAL A 96 3.94 8.78 1.59
N VAL A 97 4.34 9.26 2.77
CA VAL A 97 4.88 8.40 3.83
C VAL A 97 3.87 7.31 4.20
N SER A 98 2.62 7.68 4.43
CA SER A 98 1.56 6.75 4.84
C SER A 98 1.29 5.69 3.79
N ALA A 99 1.14 6.08 2.51
CA ALA A 99 0.91 5.14 1.41
C ALA A 99 2.12 4.20 1.20
N MET A 100 3.35 4.73 1.22
CA MET A 100 4.57 3.92 1.06
C MET A 100 4.79 2.98 2.25
N ALA A 101 4.54 3.43 3.48
CA ALA A 101 4.70 2.61 4.68
C ALA A 101 3.71 1.44 4.68
N VAL A 102 2.45 1.68 4.29
CA VAL A 102 1.44 0.63 4.15
C VAL A 102 1.81 -0.34 3.02
N GLY A 103 2.24 0.15 1.86
CA GLY A 103 2.73 -0.69 0.76
C GLY A 103 3.93 -1.55 1.17
N ALA A 104 4.90 -0.96 1.89
CA ALA A 104 6.06 -1.68 2.40
C ALA A 104 5.68 -2.73 3.45
N ALA A 105 4.72 -2.43 4.33
CA ALA A 105 4.22 -3.37 5.32
C ALA A 105 3.55 -4.58 4.66
N LEU A 106 2.73 -4.34 3.63
CA LEU A 106 2.10 -5.39 2.82
C LEU A 106 3.14 -6.26 2.11
N ALA A 107 4.15 -5.64 1.50
CA ALA A 107 5.22 -6.38 0.81
C ALA A 107 6.06 -7.22 1.78
N THR A 108 6.52 -6.63 2.88
CA THR A 108 7.46 -7.26 3.82
C THR A 108 6.79 -8.30 4.71
N SER A 109 5.62 -8.00 5.26
CA SER A 109 4.98 -8.85 6.30
C SER A 109 3.95 -9.82 5.74
N PHE A 110 3.37 -9.52 4.57
CA PHE A 110 2.27 -10.30 3.99
C PHE A 110 2.58 -10.83 2.58
N GLY A 111 3.82 -10.64 2.09
CA GLY A 111 4.28 -11.17 0.81
C GLY A 111 3.58 -10.54 -0.40
N ALA A 112 3.09 -9.31 -0.26
CA ALA A 112 2.43 -8.61 -1.34
C ALA A 112 3.41 -8.23 -2.45
N VAL A 113 2.95 -8.34 -3.70
CA VAL A 113 3.68 -7.85 -4.87
C VAL A 113 3.20 -6.43 -5.14
N VAL A 114 4.08 -5.44 -5.03
CA VAL A 114 3.72 -4.04 -5.24
C VAL A 114 4.12 -3.60 -6.64
N TYR A 115 3.20 -2.93 -7.32
CA TYR A 115 3.36 -2.42 -8.67
C TYR A 115 3.05 -0.92 -8.70
N ASP A 116 3.97 -0.13 -9.23
CA ASP A 116 3.77 1.28 -9.49
C ASP A 116 3.06 1.47 -10.82
N THR A 117 1.83 1.97 -10.78
CA THR A 117 1.03 2.15 -12.00
C THR A 117 1.50 3.33 -12.85
N GLY A 118 2.25 4.28 -12.25
CA GLY A 118 2.83 5.41 -12.97
C GLY A 118 4.10 5.02 -13.70
N ASP A 119 5.05 4.44 -12.96
CA ASP A 119 6.35 4.02 -13.51
C ASP A 119 6.27 2.66 -14.24
N LYS A 120 5.12 1.98 -14.14
CA LYS A 120 4.84 0.67 -14.74
C LYS A 120 5.81 -0.43 -14.35
N THR A 121 6.36 -0.36 -13.14
CA THR A 121 7.37 -1.29 -12.63
C THR A 121 6.92 -1.97 -11.34
N LEU A 122 7.44 -3.17 -11.12
CA LEU A 122 7.43 -3.77 -9.78
C LEU A 122 8.31 -2.94 -8.85
N VAL A 123 7.86 -2.78 -7.61
CA VAL A 123 8.57 -2.04 -6.57
C VAL A 123 8.84 -2.97 -5.40
N SER A 124 10.10 -3.06 -5.00
CA SER A 124 10.50 -3.84 -3.83
C SER A 124 10.09 -3.15 -2.52
N SER A 125 9.99 -3.93 -1.44
CA SER A 125 9.77 -3.38 -0.10
C SER A 125 10.84 -2.36 0.28
N ASP A 126 12.11 -2.62 -0.03
CA ASP A 126 13.23 -1.72 0.26
C ASP A 126 13.10 -0.38 -0.47
N GLU A 127 12.66 -0.38 -1.72
CA GLU A 127 12.39 0.86 -2.46
C GLU A 127 11.22 1.65 -1.87
N LEU A 128 10.16 0.96 -1.43
CA LEU A 128 9.03 1.61 -0.74
C LEU A 128 9.49 2.23 0.58
N LEU A 129 10.29 1.52 1.37
CA LEU A 129 10.87 2.02 2.61
C LEU A 129 11.78 3.23 2.37
N ALA A 130 12.62 3.18 1.33
CA ALA A 130 13.48 4.30 0.96
C ALA A 130 12.66 5.53 0.53
N LYS A 131 11.59 5.33 -0.27
CA LYS A 131 10.65 6.39 -0.65
C LYS A 131 9.94 6.99 0.55
N ALA A 132 9.45 6.15 1.47
CA ALA A 132 8.81 6.59 2.71
C ALA A 132 9.75 7.41 3.59
N ARG A 133 10.98 6.93 3.83
CA ARG A 133 11.98 7.66 4.63
C ARG A 133 12.38 8.99 3.99
N LYS A 134 12.55 9.01 2.66
CA LYS A 134 12.86 10.24 1.91
C LYS A 134 11.74 11.28 2.04
N ALA A 135 10.48 10.85 1.93
CA ALA A 135 9.34 11.74 2.13
C ALA A 135 9.26 12.24 3.58
N ALA A 136 9.50 11.37 4.56
CA ALA A 136 9.53 11.75 5.97
C ALA A 136 10.64 12.76 6.29
N SER A 137 11.81 12.66 5.65
CA SER A 137 12.90 13.63 5.82
C SER A 137 12.67 14.99 5.16
N ALA A 138 11.61 15.13 4.36
CA ALA A 138 11.23 16.37 3.69
C ALA A 138 10.13 17.13 4.45
N LEU A 139 9.66 16.59 5.58
CA LEU A 139 8.74 17.20 6.54
C LEU A 139 9.55 17.84 7.69
#